data_AF-A0A196NMI4-F1
#
_entry.id   AF-A0A196NMI4-F1
#
_cell.length_a   1.000
_cell.length_b   1.000
_cell.length_c   1.000
_cell.angle_alpha   90.00
_cell.angle_beta   90.00
_cell.angle_gamma   90.00
#
_symmetry.space_group_name_H-M   'P 1'
#
loop_
_entity.id
_entity.type
_entity.pdbx_description
1 polymer ?
#
loop_
_entity_poly.entity_id
_entity_poly.type
_entity_poly.pdbx_seq_one_letter_code
_entity_poly.pdbx_strand_id
1 'polypeptide(L)'
;MVACNDAGYAWPGALAAWVSLHPLNWTRPKDAWLAKRDAKGYPPAPLYTHDANKAPDGAVLTPHQFPGCEHSGSSGMFAAKVALIDLGFDQVVLCGIPMAPMKHFTGLDHWLTAHDRVSPLPNRYLKRWRDVPAEFTGRIRSMSGATRDLFGAP
;
A
#
# COMPACT_ATOMS: atom_id res chain seq x y z
N MET A 1 -1.51 10.56 7.90
CA MET A 1 -1.58 9.89 6.58
C MET A 1 -0.57 8.77 6.52
N VAL A 2 -0.94 7.64 5.92
CA VAL A 2 -0.02 6.55 5.57
C VAL A 2 0.13 6.53 4.05
N ALA A 3 1.37 6.60 3.56
CA ALA A 3 1.64 6.53 2.13
C ALA A 3 2.13 5.14 1.73
N CYS A 4 1.75 4.70 0.54
CA CYS A 4 2.19 3.43 -0.03
C CYS A 4 3.02 3.68 -1.29
N ASN A 5 4.18 3.01 -1.40
CA ASN A 5 5.03 3.05 -2.59
C ASN A 5 5.30 4.50 -3.06
N ASP A 6 5.10 4.79 -4.35
CA ASP A 6 5.37 6.09 -4.96
C ASP A 6 4.64 7.27 -4.30
N ALA A 7 3.51 7.02 -3.63
CA ALA A 7 2.78 8.08 -2.93
C ALA A 7 3.65 8.76 -1.86
N GLY A 8 4.62 8.05 -1.29
CA GLY A 8 5.44 8.61 -0.22
C GLY A 8 6.48 9.62 -0.67
N TYR A 9 6.99 9.61 -1.90
CA TYR A 9 7.80 10.74 -2.41
C TYR A 9 6.95 11.78 -3.15
N ALA A 10 5.68 11.48 -3.43
CA ALA A 10 4.76 12.40 -4.08
C ALA A 10 4.05 13.32 -3.07
N TRP A 11 3.68 12.83 -1.89
CA TRP A 11 2.93 13.57 -0.89
C TRP A 11 3.81 14.59 -0.12
N PRO A 12 3.48 15.90 -0.14
CA PRO A 12 4.30 16.94 0.49
C PRO A 12 4.23 16.94 2.03
N GLY A 13 3.12 16.47 2.60
CA GLY A 13 2.89 16.52 4.04
C GLY A 13 3.70 15.49 4.83
N ALA A 14 3.63 15.62 6.15
CA ALA A 14 4.14 14.62 7.08
C ALA A 14 3.39 13.28 6.93
N LEU A 15 4.13 12.18 7.09
CA LEU A 15 3.61 10.83 6.99
C LEU A 15 3.79 10.14 8.35
N ALA A 16 2.72 9.49 8.83
CA ALA A 16 2.80 8.62 9.99
C ALA A 16 3.57 7.32 9.67
N ALA A 17 3.42 6.85 8.42
CA ALA A 17 4.21 5.75 7.88
C ALA A 17 4.31 5.84 6.36
N TRP A 18 5.41 5.34 5.83
CA TRP A 18 5.61 5.05 4.42
C TRP A 18 5.85 3.55 4.25
N VAL A 19 4.88 2.87 3.63
CA VAL A 19 4.78 1.42 3.59
C VAL A 19 5.11 0.90 2.18
N SER A 20 5.89 -0.18 2.10
CA SER A 20 6.21 -0.83 0.82
C SER A 20 6.49 -2.33 0.98
N LEU A 21 6.03 -3.14 0.02
CA LEU A 21 6.48 -4.53 -0.16
C LEU A 21 7.83 -4.60 -0.89
N HIS A 22 8.32 -3.46 -1.38
CA HIS A 22 9.50 -3.33 -2.23
C HIS A 22 10.48 -2.35 -1.59
N PRO A 23 11.11 -2.71 -0.45
CA PRO A 23 11.94 -1.77 0.29
C PRO A 23 13.19 -1.31 -0.49
N LEU A 24 13.66 -2.11 -1.46
CA LEU A 24 14.74 -1.68 -2.35
C LEU A 24 14.40 -0.40 -3.12
N ASN A 25 13.13 -0.10 -3.37
CA ASN A 25 12.76 1.10 -4.13
C ASN A 25 13.11 2.40 -3.39
N TRP A 26 13.29 2.33 -2.06
CA TRP A 26 13.74 3.48 -1.27
C TRP A 26 15.16 3.92 -1.61
N THR A 27 16.06 2.96 -1.82
CA THR A 27 17.50 3.22 -1.93
C THR A 27 18.09 2.88 -3.29
N ARG A 28 17.48 1.97 -4.07
CA ARG A 28 18.03 1.54 -5.36
C ARG A 28 18.12 2.74 -6.32
N PRO A 29 19.23 2.95 -7.04
CA PRO A 29 19.47 4.18 -7.80
C PRO A 29 18.36 4.55 -8.80
N LYS A 30 17.78 3.56 -9.50
CA LYS A 30 16.74 3.82 -10.51
C LYS A 30 15.43 4.40 -9.93
N ASP A 31 15.14 4.12 -8.66
CA ASP A 31 13.92 4.62 -8.01
C ASP A 31 14.23 5.71 -7.01
N ALA A 32 15.21 5.45 -6.12
CA ALA A 32 15.76 6.34 -5.12
C ALA A 32 14.68 7.16 -4.40
N TRP A 33 13.61 6.51 -3.94
CA TRP A 33 12.45 7.24 -3.41
C TRP A 33 12.80 8.14 -2.23
N LEU A 34 13.75 7.75 -1.36
CA LEU A 34 14.21 8.59 -0.26
C LEU A 34 14.86 9.87 -0.79
N ALA A 35 15.80 9.74 -1.74
CA ALA A 35 16.45 10.89 -2.38
C ALA A 35 15.44 11.78 -3.12
N LYS A 36 14.43 11.20 -3.78
CA LYS A 36 13.36 11.96 -4.44
C LYS A 36 12.49 12.75 -3.46
N ARG A 37 12.25 12.22 -2.25
CA ARG A 37 11.50 12.92 -1.20
C ARG A 37 12.34 14.03 -0.59
N ASP A 38 13.59 13.75 -0.31
CA ASP A 38 14.58 14.69 0.25
C ASP A 38 14.83 15.88 -0.69
N ALA A 39 15.03 15.62 -1.99
CA ALA A 39 15.21 16.66 -3.00
C ALA A 39 14.02 17.63 -3.13
N LYS A 40 12.83 17.25 -2.66
CA LYS A 40 11.64 18.12 -2.61
C LYS A 40 11.51 18.89 -1.29
N GLY A 41 12.41 18.67 -0.34
CA GLY A 41 12.34 19.25 1.01
C GLY A 41 11.17 18.74 1.84
N TYR A 42 10.61 17.57 1.51
CA TYR A 42 9.48 17.00 2.24
C TYR A 42 9.95 16.35 3.55
N PRO A 43 9.18 16.41 4.65
CA PRO A 43 9.60 15.84 5.93
C PRO A 43 9.94 14.35 5.83
N PRO A 44 10.94 13.82 6.57
CA PRO A 44 11.22 12.38 6.58
C PRO A 44 9.98 11.59 7.05
N ALA A 45 9.94 10.30 6.71
CA ALA A 45 8.81 9.44 7.02
C ALA A 45 9.30 8.13 7.66
N PRO A 46 8.65 7.63 8.72
CA PRO A 46 8.90 6.28 9.25
C PRO A 46 8.65 5.23 8.16
N LEU A 47 9.62 4.33 7.92
CA LEU A 47 9.55 3.32 6.87
C LEU A 47 9.03 2.00 7.44
N TYR A 48 8.09 1.37 6.75
CA TYR A 48 7.49 0.08 7.16
C TYR A 48 7.58 -0.95 6.03
N THR A 49 8.20 -2.09 6.31
CA THR A 49 8.41 -3.19 5.35
C THR A 49 8.36 -4.55 6.06
N HIS A 50 8.27 -5.63 5.29
CA HIS A 50 8.38 -6.99 5.82
C HIS A 50 9.74 -7.64 5.53
N ASP A 51 10.51 -7.10 4.58
CA ASP A 51 11.73 -7.77 4.09
C ASP A 51 12.97 -7.15 4.74
N ALA A 52 13.44 -7.81 5.80
CA ALA A 52 14.61 -7.40 6.57
C ALA A 52 15.88 -7.31 5.74
N ASN A 53 16.04 -8.15 4.72
CA ASN A 53 17.28 -8.24 3.93
C ASN A 53 17.49 -7.04 3.00
N LYS A 54 16.44 -6.25 2.78
CA LYS A 54 16.40 -5.17 1.79
C LYS A 54 15.92 -3.86 2.40
N ALA A 55 15.64 -3.86 3.70
CA ALA A 55 15.15 -2.70 4.43
C ALA A 55 16.28 -1.68 4.61
N PRO A 56 16.04 -0.38 4.40
CA PRO A 56 16.95 0.66 4.87
C PRO A 56 17.08 0.63 6.40
N ASP A 57 18.20 1.13 6.91
CA ASP A 57 18.43 1.25 8.35
C ASP A 57 17.30 2.07 9.01
N GLY A 58 16.86 1.61 10.18
CA GLY A 58 15.78 2.24 10.94
C GLY A 58 14.36 1.95 10.43
N ALA A 59 14.20 1.14 9.38
CA ALA A 59 12.87 0.70 8.97
C ALA A 59 12.24 -0.25 10.01
N VAL A 60 10.94 -0.06 10.25
CA VAL A 60 10.14 -0.96 11.08
C VAL A 60 9.80 -2.22 10.28
N LEU A 61 10.16 -3.38 10.83
CA LEU A 61 9.86 -4.68 10.26
C LEU A 61 8.57 -5.24 10.85
N THR A 62 7.62 -5.59 9.99
CA THR A 62 6.33 -6.14 10.43
C THR A 62 5.73 -7.07 9.37
N PRO A 63 4.93 -8.09 9.74
CA PRO A 63 4.23 -8.93 8.78
C PRO A 63 3.38 -8.11 7.80
N HIS A 64 3.33 -8.53 6.55
CA HIS A 64 2.62 -7.81 5.49
C HIS A 64 1.18 -8.28 5.25
N GLN A 65 0.78 -9.35 5.93
CA GLN A 65 -0.57 -9.89 5.96
C GLN A 65 -1.35 -9.34 7.17
N PHE A 66 -2.66 -9.24 7.03
CA PHE A 66 -3.55 -9.16 8.18
C PHE A 66 -3.47 -10.47 9.00
N PRO A 67 -3.65 -10.43 10.33
CA PRO A 67 -3.77 -11.64 11.13
C PRO A 67 -4.85 -12.58 10.57
N GLY A 68 -4.54 -13.88 10.50
CA GLY A 68 -5.44 -14.89 9.94
C GLY A 68 -5.44 -15.00 8.41
N CYS A 69 -4.75 -14.12 7.68
CA CYS A 69 -4.60 -14.25 6.23
C CYS A 69 -3.29 -14.97 5.86
N GLU A 70 -3.36 -15.97 4.97
CA GLU A 70 -2.17 -16.66 4.44
C GLU A 70 -1.34 -15.78 3.50
N HIS A 71 -1.99 -14.84 2.81
CA HIS A 71 -1.38 -14.00 1.78
C HIS A 71 -1.84 -12.55 1.90
N SER A 72 -0.96 -11.62 1.52
CA SER A 72 -1.35 -10.21 1.35
C SER A 72 -1.82 -9.95 -0.08
N GLY A 73 -2.88 -9.15 -0.21
CA GLY A 73 -3.49 -8.81 -1.48
C GLY A 73 -2.75 -7.75 -2.27
N SER A 74 -2.01 -6.82 -1.66
CA SER A 74 -1.27 -5.77 -2.37
C SER A 74 -0.46 -4.92 -1.39
N SER A 75 0.44 -4.05 -1.89
CA SER A 75 1.09 -3.04 -1.03
C SER A 75 0.07 -2.10 -0.37
N GLY A 76 -1.07 -1.83 -1.02
CA GLY A 76 -2.17 -1.07 -0.42
C GLY A 76 -2.86 -1.81 0.75
N MET A 77 -3.00 -3.13 0.65
CA MET A 77 -3.49 -3.97 1.75
C MET A 77 -2.52 -3.98 2.92
N PHE A 78 -1.22 -4.08 2.63
CA PHE A 78 -0.20 -3.95 3.65
C PHE A 78 -0.23 -2.58 4.34
N ALA A 79 -0.41 -1.49 3.58
CA ALA A 79 -0.53 -0.15 4.16
C ALA A 79 -1.75 -0.01 5.08
N ALA A 80 -2.90 -0.59 4.71
CA ALA A 80 -4.09 -0.62 5.57
C ALA A 80 -3.84 -1.41 6.87
N LYS A 81 -3.14 -2.54 6.79
CA LYS A 81 -2.72 -3.33 7.95
C LYS A 81 -1.84 -2.50 8.89
N VAL A 82 -0.81 -1.85 8.35
CA VAL A 82 0.07 -0.97 9.14
C VAL A 82 -0.72 0.14 9.83
N ALA A 83 -1.64 0.78 9.11
CA ALA A 83 -2.47 1.84 9.68
C ALA A 83 -3.35 1.34 10.84
N LEU A 84 -4.10 0.25 10.64
CA LEU A 84 -5.07 -0.24 11.63
C LEU A 84 -4.42 -0.95 12.82
N ILE A 85 -3.33 -1.68 12.59
CA ILE A 85 -2.74 -2.57 13.59
C ILE A 85 -1.46 -1.98 14.17
N ASP A 86 -0.47 -1.68 13.33
CA ASP A 86 0.85 -1.24 13.81
C ASP A 86 0.82 0.22 14.33
N LEU A 87 -0.04 1.07 13.77
CA LEU A 87 -0.23 2.46 14.20
C LEU A 87 -1.48 2.69 15.06
N GLY A 88 -2.38 1.70 15.15
CA GLY A 88 -3.58 1.77 15.97
C GLY A 88 -4.65 2.77 15.52
N PHE A 89 -4.69 3.17 14.24
CA PHE A 89 -5.74 4.07 13.76
C PHE A 89 -7.11 3.41 13.77
N ASP A 90 -8.15 4.14 14.19
CA ASP A 90 -9.51 3.61 14.31
C ASP A 90 -10.13 3.22 12.97
N GLN A 91 -9.87 4.00 11.91
CA GLN A 91 -10.43 3.78 10.58
C GLN A 91 -9.42 4.12 9.49
N VAL A 92 -9.61 3.51 8.31
CA VAL A 92 -8.79 3.76 7.12
C VAL A 92 -9.69 4.06 5.92
N VAL A 93 -9.37 5.15 5.22
CA VAL A 93 -9.93 5.44 3.89
C VAL A 93 -8.86 5.18 2.84
N LEU A 94 -9.13 4.26 1.93
CA LEU A 94 -8.23 3.90 0.83
C LEU A 94 -8.34 4.93 -0.30
N CYS A 95 -7.22 5.58 -0.60
CA CYS A 95 -7.10 6.55 -1.70
C CYS A 95 -6.08 6.01 -2.73
N GLY A 96 -6.52 5.75 -3.96
CA GLY A 96 -5.63 5.23 -5.01
C GLY A 96 -5.37 3.72 -4.95
N ILE A 97 -6.25 2.94 -4.28
CA ILE A 97 -6.21 1.47 -4.26
C ILE A 97 -7.51 0.92 -4.87
N PRO A 98 -7.76 1.17 -6.16
CA PRO A 98 -9.03 0.88 -6.82
C PRO A 98 -9.26 -0.62 -7.07
N MET A 99 -8.19 -1.41 -7.14
CA MET A 99 -8.21 -2.81 -7.62
C MET A 99 -8.93 -2.98 -8.98
N ALA A 100 -8.91 -1.95 -9.81
CA ALA A 100 -9.52 -1.90 -11.13
C ALA A 100 -8.48 -1.54 -12.21
N PRO A 101 -8.75 -1.82 -13.51
CA PRO A 101 -7.81 -1.53 -14.59
C PRO A 101 -7.72 -0.01 -14.83
N MET A 102 -6.77 0.65 -14.19
CA MET A 102 -6.54 2.09 -14.35
C MET A 102 -5.07 2.44 -14.29
N LYS A 103 -4.65 3.51 -14.96
CA LYS A 103 -3.25 3.91 -15.03
C LYS A 103 -2.68 4.26 -13.66
N HIS A 104 -1.38 4.02 -13.50
CA HIS A 104 -0.65 4.54 -12.34
C HIS A 104 -0.63 6.08 -12.40
N PHE A 105 -0.64 6.77 -11.26
CA PHE A 105 -0.69 8.25 -11.24
C PHE A 105 0.56 8.91 -11.83
N THR A 106 1.67 8.17 -11.96
CA THR A 106 2.88 8.61 -12.66
C THR A 106 2.80 8.42 -14.18
N GLY A 107 1.66 8.01 -14.72
CA GLY A 107 1.45 7.82 -16.16
C GLY A 107 1.98 6.50 -16.73
N LEU A 108 2.62 5.66 -15.91
CA LEU A 108 3.07 4.33 -16.32
C LEU A 108 1.88 3.37 -16.50
N ASP A 109 1.85 2.61 -17.60
CA ASP A 109 0.80 1.63 -17.96
C ASP A 109 0.77 0.36 -17.06
N HIS A 110 1.33 0.43 -15.85
CA HIS A 110 1.78 -0.74 -15.10
C HIS A 110 0.72 -1.41 -14.21
N TRP A 111 -0.54 -0.95 -14.25
CA TRP A 111 -1.64 -1.70 -13.62
C TRP A 111 -2.20 -2.81 -14.51
N LEU A 112 -1.68 -2.96 -15.74
CA LEU A 112 -2.06 -4.04 -16.65
C LEU A 112 -1.72 -5.45 -16.12
N THR A 113 -1.04 -5.59 -14.98
CA THR A 113 -0.82 -6.87 -14.27
C THR A 113 -1.84 -7.16 -13.18
N ALA A 114 -2.75 -6.23 -12.86
CA ALA A 114 -3.97 -6.55 -12.10
C ALA A 114 -4.98 -7.32 -12.96
N HIS A 115 -4.84 -7.24 -14.28
CA HIS A 115 -5.29 -8.29 -15.20
C HIS A 115 -4.13 -9.25 -15.42
N ASP A 116 -4.28 -10.47 -14.96
CA ASP A 116 -3.47 -11.56 -15.44
C ASP A 116 -3.67 -11.60 -16.97
N ARG A 117 -2.62 -11.36 -17.77
CA ARG A 117 -2.72 -11.41 -19.26
C ARG A 117 -3.15 -12.79 -19.77
N VAL A 118 -3.27 -13.78 -18.87
CA VAL A 118 -3.57 -15.18 -19.13
C VAL A 118 -4.83 -15.66 -18.38
N SER A 119 -5.39 -14.90 -17.41
CA SER A 119 -6.52 -15.39 -16.61
C SER A 119 -7.80 -14.55 -16.78
N PRO A 120 -8.93 -15.16 -17.19
CA PRO A 120 -10.25 -14.52 -17.19
C PRO A 120 -10.84 -14.35 -15.78
N LEU A 121 -10.07 -14.66 -14.72
CA LEU A 121 -10.55 -14.62 -13.34
C LEU A 121 -10.44 -13.19 -12.75
N PRO A 122 -11.40 -12.78 -11.89
CA PRO A 122 -11.35 -11.50 -11.22
C PRO A 122 -10.06 -11.37 -10.40
N ASN A 123 -9.40 -10.22 -10.57
CA ASN A 123 -8.18 -9.74 -9.92
C ASN A 123 -7.81 -10.54 -8.64
N ARG A 124 -6.78 -11.40 -8.73
CA ARG A 124 -6.32 -12.26 -7.61
C ARG A 124 -6.05 -11.49 -6.32
N TYR A 125 -5.66 -10.22 -6.46
CA TYR A 125 -5.39 -9.31 -5.36
C TYR A 125 -6.67 -8.86 -4.66
N LEU A 126 -7.75 -8.63 -5.42
CA LEU A 126 -9.08 -8.34 -4.86
C LEU A 126 -9.62 -9.51 -4.03
N LYS A 127 -9.37 -10.77 -4.44
CA LYS A 127 -9.82 -11.93 -3.67
C LYS A 127 -9.26 -11.92 -2.25
N ARG A 128 -7.99 -11.56 -2.08
CA ARG A 128 -7.34 -11.51 -0.75
C ARG A 128 -7.93 -10.47 0.19
N TRP A 129 -8.54 -9.41 -0.33
CA TRP A 129 -9.28 -8.46 0.51
C TRP A 129 -10.54 -9.06 1.15
N ARG A 130 -11.11 -10.11 0.55
CA ARG A 130 -12.25 -10.84 1.12
C ARG A 130 -11.83 -11.80 2.23
N ASP A 131 -10.55 -12.19 2.27
CA ASP A 131 -9.99 -13.07 3.30
C ASP A 131 -9.68 -12.30 4.61
N VAL A 132 -9.82 -10.97 4.61
CA VAL A 132 -9.56 -10.12 5.78
C VAL A 132 -10.65 -10.32 6.83
N PRO A 133 -10.30 -10.57 8.11
CA PRO A 133 -11.28 -10.70 9.18
C PRO A 133 -12.24 -9.51 9.29
N ALA A 134 -13.50 -9.80 9.59
CA ALA A 134 -14.58 -8.82 9.63
C ALA A 134 -14.33 -7.65 10.60
N GLU A 135 -13.60 -7.92 11.69
CA GLU A 135 -13.18 -6.92 12.68
C GLU A 135 -12.31 -5.79 12.08
N PHE A 136 -11.59 -6.07 10.99
CA PHE A 136 -10.81 -5.06 10.27
C PHE A 136 -11.59 -4.46 9.11
N THR A 137 -12.33 -5.27 8.34
CA THR A 137 -13.04 -4.77 7.15
C THR A 137 -14.12 -3.74 7.49
N GLY A 138 -14.77 -3.85 8.67
CA GLY A 138 -15.71 -2.85 9.17
C GLY A 138 -15.12 -1.45 9.37
N ARG A 139 -13.79 -1.35 9.48
CA ARG A 139 -13.02 -0.12 9.71
C ARG A 139 -12.38 0.44 8.44
N ILE A 140 -12.64 -0.17 7.29
CA ILE A 140 -12.08 0.24 5.99
C ILE A 140 -13.18 0.86 5.15
N ARG A 141 -12.85 1.95 4.47
CA ARG A 141 -13.63 2.57 3.38
C ARG A 141 -12.72 2.84 2.20
N SER A 142 -13.27 3.04 1.01
CA SER A 142 -12.47 3.36 -0.18
C SER A 142 -13.11 4.41 -1.05
N MET A 143 -12.27 5.30 -1.60
CA MET A 143 -12.72 6.36 -2.50
C MET A 143 -13.16 5.85 -3.87
N SER A 144 -12.71 4.66 -4.32
CA SER A 144 -12.86 4.26 -5.73
C SER A 144 -12.73 2.76 -6.00
N GLY A 145 -13.27 2.32 -7.14
CA GLY A 145 -13.04 0.99 -7.72
C GLY A 145 -13.63 -0.17 -6.93
N ALA A 146 -13.16 -1.38 -7.21
CA ALA A 146 -13.68 -2.60 -6.60
C ALA A 146 -13.48 -2.67 -5.07
N THR A 147 -12.52 -1.93 -4.51
CA THR A 147 -12.40 -1.79 -3.05
C THR A 147 -13.47 -0.90 -2.45
N ARG A 148 -13.99 0.10 -3.19
CA ARG A 148 -15.18 0.87 -2.78
C ARG A 148 -16.42 0.00 -2.82
N ASP A 149 -16.56 -0.84 -3.84
CA ASP A 149 -17.69 -1.78 -3.92
C ASP A 149 -17.66 -2.79 -2.77
N LEU A 150 -16.47 -3.21 -2.34
CA LEU A 150 -16.29 -4.16 -1.25
C LEU A 150 -16.48 -3.54 0.15
N PHE A 151 -15.95 -2.34 0.39
CA PHE A 151 -15.89 -1.74 1.73
C PHE A 151 -16.85 -0.56 1.94
N GLY A 152 -17.48 -0.08 0.88
CA GLY A 152 -18.27 1.15 0.88
C GLY A 152 -17.43 2.41 0.67
N ALA A 153 -18.12 3.47 0.25
CA ALA A 153 -17.56 4.82 0.21
C ALA A 153 -17.45 5.39 1.64
N PRO A 154 -16.44 6.24 1.92
CA PRO A 154 -16.41 7.02 3.14
C PRO A 154 -17.55 8.04 3.20
#